data_AF-A0A8T3R1G8-F1
#
_entry.id   AF-A0A8T3R1G8-F1
#
_cell.length_a   1.000
_cell.length_b   1.000
_cell.length_c   1.000
_cell.angle_alpha   90.00
_cell.angle_beta   90.00
_cell.angle_gamma   90.00
#
_symmetry.space_group_name_H-M   'P 1'
#
loop_
_entity.id
_entity.type
_entity.pdbx_description
1 polymer ?
#
loop_
_entity_poly.entity_id
_entity_poly.type
_entity_poly.pdbx_seq_one_letter_code
_entity_poly.pdbx_strand_id
1 'polypeptide(L)'
;MSGLVLTVRIVLVRIGFVVGEVLPLRRRVVLATAHSARLTGNLAAIGAGLAARTPDVSVVTLAHQPARGLRGRVVAAAHAVVAGFYLATSRVFIVDDYYFPIYVVRPRPGTTIVQTWHACGAFKKVGYSVLDKSFGMD
;
A
#
# COMPACT_ATOMS: atom_id res chain seq x y z
N MET A 1 13.53 6.33 12.89
CA MET A 1 12.93 7.45 12.12
C MET A 1 12.43 8.47 13.14
N SER A 2 12.66 9.78 12.96
CA SER A 2 12.20 10.75 13.96
C SER A 2 10.66 10.79 14.03
N GLY A 3 10.10 11.02 15.23
CA GLY A 3 8.65 11.09 15.43
C GLY A 3 7.98 12.11 14.50
N LEU A 4 8.65 13.24 14.23
CA LEU A 4 8.19 14.25 13.29
C LEU A 4 7.99 13.70 11.87
N VAL A 5 8.93 12.91 11.35
CA VAL A 5 8.83 12.34 10.00
C VAL A 5 7.67 11.33 9.93
N LEU A 6 7.45 10.56 10.99
CA LEU A 6 6.29 9.65 11.07
C LEU A 6 4.98 10.44 11.05
N THR A 7 4.85 11.47 11.88
CA THR A 7 3.66 12.32 11.93
C THR A 7 3.36 12.96 10.58
N VAL A 8 4.37 13.50 9.89
CA VAL A 8 4.20 14.06 8.54
C VAL A 8 3.67 13.01 7.57
N ARG A 9 4.22 11.80 7.57
CA ARG A 9 3.73 10.70 6.72
C ARG A 9 2.29 10.31 7.02
N ILE A 10 1.92 10.22 8.31
CA ILE A 10 0.54 9.94 8.73
C ILE A 10 -0.42 11.00 8.17
N VAL A 11 -0.08 12.27 8.39
CA VAL A 11 -0.90 13.41 7.94
C VAL A 11 -1.08 13.40 6.43
N LEU A 12 -0.01 13.15 5.66
CA LEU A 12 -0.09 13.10 4.20
C LEU A 12 -1.02 12.00 3.68
N VAL A 13 -0.95 10.79 4.24
CA VAL A 13 -1.88 9.71 3.89
C VAL A 13 -3.32 10.11 4.23
N ARG A 14 -3.54 10.67 5.43
CA ARG A 14 -4.87 11.07 5.89
C ARG A 14 -5.48 12.19 5.06
N ILE A 15 -4.69 13.17 4.61
CA ILE A 15 -5.15 14.23 3.71
C ILE A 15 -5.72 13.61 2.43
N GLY A 16 -4.96 12.73 1.78
CA GLY A 16 -5.42 12.04 0.58
C GLY A 16 -6.69 11.21 0.83
N PHE A 17 -6.72 10.51 1.95
CA PHE A 17 -7.86 9.68 2.34
C PHE A 17 -9.13 10.49 2.55
N VAL A 18 -9.09 11.55 3.38
CA VAL A 18 -10.26 12.41 3.65
C VAL A 18 -10.76 13.08 2.37
N VAL A 19 -9.86 13.53 1.48
CA VAL A 19 -10.24 14.05 0.17
C VAL A 19 -10.90 12.97 -0.70
N GLY A 20 -10.46 11.72 -0.62
CA GLY A 20 -11.09 10.60 -1.33
C GLY A 20 -12.43 10.17 -0.71
N GLU A 21 -12.64 10.40 0.59
CA GLU A 21 -13.86 9.99 1.30
C GLU A 21 -15.11 10.74 0.84
N VAL A 22 -14.96 11.99 0.37
CA VAL A 22 -16.11 12.74 -0.19
C VAL A 22 -16.56 12.22 -1.55
N LEU A 23 -15.78 11.35 -2.18
CA LEU A 23 -16.08 10.75 -3.49
C LEU A 23 -16.69 9.35 -3.35
N PRO A 24 -17.50 8.89 -4.32
CA PRO A 24 -18.05 7.55 -4.32
C PRO A 24 -16.97 6.48 -4.54
N LEU A 25 -17.19 5.30 -3.96
CA LEU A 25 -16.36 4.13 -4.22
C LEU A 25 -16.49 3.69 -5.68
N ARG A 26 -15.36 3.59 -6.37
CA ARG A 26 -15.27 3.15 -7.76
C ARG A 26 -15.00 1.65 -7.84
N ARG A 27 -15.51 1.02 -8.90
CA ARG A 27 -15.16 -0.34 -9.32
C ARG A 27 -13.70 -0.38 -9.79
N ARG A 28 -12.78 -0.33 -8.83
CA ARG A 28 -11.35 -0.19 -9.02
C ARG A 28 -10.59 -1.18 -8.16
N VAL A 29 -9.58 -1.80 -8.76
CA VAL A 29 -8.56 -2.60 -8.10
C VAL A 29 -7.26 -1.80 -8.09
N VAL A 30 -6.65 -1.63 -6.92
CA VAL A 30 -5.33 -1.02 -6.77
C VAL A 30 -4.33 -2.11 -6.43
N LEU A 31 -3.23 -2.17 -7.18
CA LEU A 31 -2.07 -3.01 -6.89
C LEU A 31 -0.96 -2.12 -6.35
N ALA A 32 -0.64 -2.24 -5.07
CA ALA A 32 0.21 -1.31 -4.34
C ALA A 32 1.41 -2.03 -3.72
N THR A 33 2.61 -1.49 -3.96
CA THR A 33 3.84 -1.95 -3.31
C THR A 33 4.77 -0.79 -2.98
N ALA A 34 5.44 -0.91 -1.83
CA ALA A 34 6.53 -0.03 -1.43
C ALA A 34 7.90 -0.74 -1.53
N HIS A 35 7.90 -2.01 -1.91
CA HIS A 35 9.08 -2.86 -1.97
C HIS A 35 9.92 -2.60 -3.22
N SER A 36 9.27 -2.28 -4.34
CA SER A 36 9.90 -2.12 -5.66
C SER A 36 9.26 -1.00 -6.47
N ALA A 37 10.01 -0.48 -7.45
CA ALA A 37 9.53 0.56 -8.36
C ALA A 37 8.56 0.04 -9.45
N ARG A 38 8.32 -1.27 -9.53
CA ARG A 38 7.47 -1.93 -10.53
C ARG A 38 6.78 -3.14 -9.89
N LEU A 39 5.61 -3.54 -10.39
CA LEU A 39 4.97 -4.76 -9.91
C LEU A 39 5.84 -5.99 -10.17
N THR A 40 6.01 -6.81 -9.16
CA THR A 40 6.75 -8.08 -9.19
C THR A 40 5.98 -9.15 -8.40
N GLY A 41 6.40 -10.41 -8.49
CA GLY A 41 5.85 -11.51 -7.68
C GLY A 41 4.32 -11.63 -7.78
N ASN A 42 3.68 -11.74 -6.62
CA ASN A 42 2.23 -11.94 -6.50
C ASN A 42 1.42 -10.83 -7.17
N LEU A 43 1.80 -9.55 -7.01
CA LEU A 43 1.07 -8.44 -7.64
C LEU A 43 1.18 -8.45 -9.17
N ALA A 44 2.35 -8.83 -9.71
CA ALA A 44 2.52 -8.96 -11.15
C ALA A 44 1.65 -10.10 -11.72
N ALA A 45 1.59 -11.25 -11.03
CA ALA A 45 0.75 -12.37 -11.43
C ALA A 45 -0.75 -12.01 -11.39
N ILE A 46 -1.19 -11.31 -10.33
CA ILE A 46 -2.57 -10.80 -10.22
C ILE A 46 -2.86 -9.79 -11.33
N GLY A 47 -1.95 -8.84 -11.58
CA GLY A 47 -2.08 -7.87 -12.66
C GLY A 47 -2.23 -8.52 -14.04
N ALA A 48 -1.39 -9.50 -14.34
CA ALA A 48 -1.50 -10.28 -15.58
C ALA A 48 -2.82 -11.05 -15.66
N GLY A 49 -3.26 -11.66 -14.56
CA GLY A 49 -4.54 -12.38 -14.49
C GLY A 49 -5.77 -11.49 -14.66
N LEU A 50 -5.71 -10.23 -14.21
CA LEU A 50 -6.74 -9.21 -14.46
C LEU A 50 -6.71 -8.77 -15.92
N ALA A 51 -5.54 -8.49 -16.48
CA ALA A 51 -5.40 -8.10 -17.88
C ALA A 51 -5.92 -9.18 -18.84
N ALA A 52 -5.63 -10.46 -18.57
CA ALA A 52 -6.07 -11.57 -19.41
C ALA A 52 -7.59 -11.80 -19.39
N ARG A 53 -8.26 -11.47 -18.28
CA ARG A 53 -9.72 -11.66 -18.13
C ARG A 53 -10.54 -10.43 -18.47
N THR A 54 -9.88 -9.28 -18.67
CA THR A 54 -10.49 -7.98 -18.97
C THR A 54 -11.78 -7.69 -18.19
N PRO A 55 -11.77 -7.77 -16.85
CA PRO A 55 -12.95 -7.47 -16.06
C PRO A 55 -13.33 -5.99 -16.23
N ASP A 56 -14.63 -5.69 -16.15
CA ASP A 56 -15.16 -4.32 -16.14
C ASP A 56 -14.88 -3.61 -14.79
N VAL A 57 -13.59 -3.36 -14.55
CA VAL A 57 -13.02 -2.63 -13.42
C VAL A 57 -11.75 -1.90 -13.87
N SER A 58 -11.51 -0.71 -13.34
CA SER A 58 -10.23 -0.02 -13.59
C SER A 58 -9.12 -0.62 -12.71
N VAL A 59 -7.96 -0.90 -13.27
CA VAL A 59 -6.77 -1.36 -12.51
C VAL A 59 -5.77 -0.22 -12.40
N VAL A 60 -5.31 0.07 -11.19
CA VAL A 60 -4.31 1.12 -10.91
C VAL A 60 -3.11 0.51 -10.21
N THR A 61 -1.92 0.90 -10.64
CA THR A 61 -0.66 0.46 -10.03
C THR A 61 -0.05 1.59 -9.22
N LEU A 62 0.26 1.32 -7.95
CA LEU A 62 1.02 2.18 -7.06
C LEU A 62 2.31 1.45 -6.64
N ALA A 63 3.31 1.47 -7.52
CA ALA A 63 4.63 0.92 -7.23
C ALA A 63 5.63 2.07 -7.11
N HIS A 64 6.20 2.28 -5.92
CA HIS A 64 7.15 3.37 -5.70
C HIS A 64 8.23 2.98 -4.71
N GLN A 65 9.48 3.20 -5.13
CA GLN A 65 10.65 3.11 -4.27
C GLN A 65 11.28 4.51 -4.18
N PRO A 66 11.21 5.19 -3.02
CA PRO A 66 11.72 6.55 -2.89
C PRO A 66 13.23 6.62 -3.17
N ALA A 67 13.61 7.50 -4.10
CA ALA A 67 14.99 7.87 -4.28
C ALA A 67 15.51 8.64 -3.05
N ARG A 68 16.83 8.69 -2.86
CA ARG A 68 17.44 9.51 -1.80
C ARG A 68 17.38 11.01 -2.16
N GLY A 69 17.43 11.87 -1.15
CA GLY A 69 17.49 13.33 -1.30
C GLY A 69 16.12 14.04 -1.29
N LEU A 70 16.15 15.36 -1.51
CA LEU A 70 14.97 16.23 -1.39
C LEU A 70 13.87 15.86 -2.40
N ARG A 71 14.24 15.64 -3.67
CA ARG A 71 13.29 15.23 -4.72
C ARG A 71 12.56 13.93 -4.34
N GLY A 72 13.30 12.94 -3.84
CA GLY A 72 12.72 11.68 -3.39
C GLY A 72 11.73 11.84 -2.24
N ARG A 73 11.98 12.78 -1.31
CA ARG A 73 11.05 13.11 -0.22
C ARG A 73 9.75 13.75 -0.73
N VAL A 74 9.85 14.67 -1.68
CA VAL A 74 8.67 15.32 -2.30
C VAL A 74 7.83 14.29 -3.04
N VAL A 75 8.47 13.42 -3.84
CA VAL A 75 7.79 12.35 -4.57
C VAL A 75 7.14 11.36 -3.60
N ALA A 76 7.84 10.95 -2.53
CA ALA A 76 7.27 10.08 -1.50
C ALA A 76 6.07 10.73 -0.78
N ALA A 77 6.10 12.04 -0.55
CA ALA A 77 4.97 12.77 0.03
C ALA A 77 3.76 12.77 -0.91
N ALA A 78 3.97 13.03 -2.21
CA ALA A 78 2.91 12.95 -3.21
C ALA A 78 2.33 11.52 -3.29
N HIS A 79 3.17 10.50 -3.28
CA HIS A 79 2.73 9.10 -3.25
C HIS A 79 1.92 8.77 -2.00
N ALA A 80 2.26 9.31 -0.83
CA ALA A 80 1.49 9.10 0.40
C ALA A 80 0.07 9.66 0.27
N VAL A 81 -0.08 10.88 -0.25
CA VAL A 81 -1.39 11.51 -0.51
C VAL A 81 -2.17 10.70 -1.55
N VAL A 82 -1.53 10.35 -2.67
CA VAL A 82 -2.16 9.56 -3.74
C VAL A 82 -2.62 8.19 -3.23
N ALA A 83 -1.79 7.50 -2.43
CA ALA A 83 -2.15 6.22 -1.83
C ALA A 83 -3.36 6.33 -0.90
N GLY A 84 -3.41 7.36 -0.04
CA GLY A 84 -4.57 7.64 0.80
C GLY A 84 -5.85 7.84 -0.03
N PHE A 85 -5.77 8.66 -1.08
CA PHE A 85 -6.90 8.91 -1.98
C PHE A 85 -7.40 7.65 -2.67
N TYR A 86 -6.51 6.82 -3.21
CA TYR A 86 -6.89 5.56 -3.84
C TYR A 86 -7.45 4.55 -2.84
N LEU A 87 -6.94 4.53 -1.60
CA LEU A 87 -7.48 3.68 -0.54
C LEU A 87 -8.91 4.08 -0.14
N ALA A 88 -9.25 5.37 -0.20
CA ALA A 88 -10.60 5.87 0.10
C ALA A 88 -11.61 5.73 -1.06
N THR A 89 -11.14 5.52 -2.30
CA THR A 89 -11.99 5.54 -3.50
C THR A 89 -12.08 4.21 -4.24
N SER A 90 -11.37 3.18 -3.80
CA SER A 90 -11.29 1.88 -4.49
C SER A 90 -12.01 0.80 -3.70
N ARG A 91 -12.69 -0.12 -4.41
CA ARG A 91 -13.33 -1.29 -3.78
C ARG A 91 -12.33 -2.38 -3.39
N VAL A 92 -11.21 -2.51 -4.09
CA VAL A 92 -10.18 -3.51 -3.78
C VAL A 92 -8.80 -2.85 -3.77
N PHE A 93 -8.02 -3.10 -2.72
CA PHE A 93 -6.66 -2.60 -2.55
C PHE A 93 -5.75 -3.77 -2.17
N ILE A 94 -4.83 -4.14 -3.06
CA ILE A 94 -3.99 -5.34 -2.95
C ILE A 94 -2.56 -4.92 -2.67
N VAL A 95 -1.93 -5.52 -1.66
CA VAL A 95 -0.55 -5.26 -1.25
C VAL A 95 0.22 -6.58 -1.07
N ASP A 96 1.55 -6.53 -1.18
CA ASP A 96 2.44 -7.70 -1.08
C ASP A 96 3.46 -7.64 0.07
N ASP A 97 3.55 -6.52 0.77
CA ASP A 97 4.48 -6.32 1.87
C ASP A 97 3.86 -5.32 2.87
N TYR A 98 4.67 -4.87 3.81
CA TYR A 98 4.37 -3.70 4.62
C TYR A 98 4.11 -2.47 3.74
N TYR A 99 2.84 -2.06 3.67
CA TYR A 99 2.42 -0.88 2.93
C TYR A 99 1.86 0.19 3.88
N PHE A 100 2.74 1.07 4.39
CA PHE A 100 2.44 2.08 5.41
C PHE A 100 1.02 2.72 5.34
N PRO A 101 0.52 3.18 4.18
CA PRO A 101 -0.81 3.79 4.08
C PRO A 101 -1.97 2.97 4.66
N ILE A 102 -1.97 1.64 4.57
CA ILE A 102 -3.10 0.83 5.08
C ILE A 102 -3.17 0.76 6.61
N TYR A 103 -2.09 1.13 7.32
CA TYR A 103 -1.99 1.03 8.77
C TYR A 103 -2.38 2.31 9.51
N VAL A 104 -2.55 3.43 8.79
CA VAL A 104 -2.74 4.76 9.39
C VAL A 104 -4.11 5.39 9.12
N VAL A 105 -4.96 4.65 8.41
CA VAL A 105 -6.37 4.97 8.13
C VAL A 105 -7.23 3.73 8.35
N ARG A 106 -8.53 3.93 8.58
CA ARG A 106 -9.50 2.84 8.64
C ARG A 106 -10.13 2.68 7.25
N PRO A 107 -10.05 1.50 6.62
CA PRO A 107 -10.69 1.28 5.32
C PRO A 107 -12.19 1.58 5.38
N ARG A 108 -12.73 2.21 4.34
CA ARG A 108 -14.16 2.54 4.25
C ARG A 108 -14.99 1.25 4.11
N PRO A 109 -16.26 1.24 4.58
CA PRO A 109 -17.19 0.19 4.22
C PRO A 109 -17.28 0.01 2.70
N GLY A 110 -17.08 -1.21 2.20
CA GLY A 110 -17.05 -1.51 0.77
C GLY A 110 -15.66 -1.48 0.12
N THR A 111 -14.61 -1.12 0.87
CA THR A 111 -13.21 -1.30 0.47
C THR A 111 -12.64 -2.56 1.12
N THR A 112 -12.17 -3.50 0.29
CA THR A 112 -11.49 -4.72 0.73
C THR A 112 -9.99 -4.58 0.54
N ILE A 113 -9.22 -4.81 1.61
CA ILE A 113 -7.77 -4.93 1.52
C ILE A 113 -7.41 -6.41 1.37
N VAL A 114 -6.59 -6.73 0.37
CA VAL A 114 -6.04 -8.08 0.15
C VAL A 114 -4.54 -8.03 0.36
N GLN A 115 -4.05 -8.78 1.34
CA GLN A 115 -2.62 -8.92 1.62
C GLN A 115 -2.12 -10.24 1.03
N THR A 116 -1.20 -10.18 0.07
CA THR A 116 -0.66 -11.37 -0.59
C THR A 116 0.64 -11.85 0.03
N TRP A 117 1.33 -10.98 0.80
CA TRP A 117 2.71 -11.17 1.21
C TRP A 117 3.65 -11.45 0.01
N HIS A 118 4.95 -11.63 0.31
CA HIS A 118 6.00 -11.82 -0.69
C HIS A 118 6.86 -13.08 -0.44
N ALA A 119 6.62 -13.82 0.64
CA ALA A 119 7.38 -15.02 0.97
C ALA A 119 6.62 -16.30 0.57
N CYS A 120 7.36 -17.35 0.20
CA CYS A 120 6.82 -18.69 -0.08
C CYS A 120 6.39 -19.47 1.17
N GLY A 121 6.49 -18.86 2.36
CA GLY A 121 6.18 -19.46 3.66
C GLY A 121 7.04 -18.88 4.79
N ALA A 122 6.65 -19.13 6.03
CA ALA A 122 7.37 -18.67 7.23
C ALA A 122 8.54 -19.60 7.59
N PHE A 123 9.55 -19.70 6.72
CA PHE A 123 10.75 -20.52 7.01
C PHE A 123 11.59 -19.94 8.15
N LYS A 124 11.53 -18.61 8.35
CA LYS A 124 12.07 -17.91 9.51
C LYS A 124 10.92 -17.46 10.41
N LYS A 125 11.17 -17.35 11.71
CA LYS A 125 10.23 -16.72 12.65
C LYS A 125 10.03 -15.26 12.26
N VAL A 126 8.76 -14.85 12.16
CA VAL A 126 8.33 -13.50 11.75
C VAL A 126 7.10 -13.06 12.56
N GLY A 127 6.81 -11.76 12.57
CA GLY A 127 5.65 -11.21 13.29
C GLY A 127 5.69 -11.51 14.79
N TYR A 128 4.56 -11.90 15.39
CA TYR A 128 4.50 -12.16 16.82
C TYR A 128 5.30 -13.40 17.29
N SER A 129 5.76 -14.25 16.38
CA SER A 129 6.59 -15.41 16.76
C SER A 129 8.01 -15.07 17.22
N VAL A 130 8.39 -13.78 17.19
CA VAL A 130 9.68 -13.27 17.67
C VAL A 130 9.58 -12.34 18.88
N LEU A 131 8.42 -12.21 19.53
CA LEU A 131 8.24 -11.32 20.70
C LEU A 131 9.26 -11.60 21.83
N ASP A 132 9.57 -12.88 22.07
CA ASP A 132 10.53 -13.30 23.10
C ASP A 132 11.94 -13.58 22.53
N LYS A 133 12.30 -12.93 21.42
CA LYS A 133 13.59 -13.14 20.74
C LYS A 133 14.37 -11.84 20.67
N SER A 134 15.70 -11.97 20.70
CA SER A 134 16.64 -10.86 20.56
C SER A 134 16.75 -10.31 19.12
N PHE A 135 15.89 -10.78 18.22
CA PHE A 135 15.86 -10.39 16.81
C PHE A 135 14.41 -10.26 16.36
N GLY A 136 14.15 -9.33 15.46
CA GLY A 136 12.81 -8.92 15.06
C GLY A 136 12.81 -7.45 14.67
N MET A 137 11.71 -6.94 14.12
CA MET A 137 11.51 -5.50 13.98
C MET A 137 10.97 -4.97 15.31
N ASP A 138 11.75 -4.11 15.96
CA ASP A 138 11.25 -3.19 17.00
C ASP A 138 10.40 -2.07 16.37
#